data_AF-A0A099CYI4-F1
#
_entry.id   AF-A0A099CYI4-F1
#
_cell.length_a   1.000
_cell.length_b   1.000
_cell.length_c   1.000
_cell.angle_alpha   90.00
_cell.angle_beta   90.00
_cell.angle_gamma   90.00
#
_symmetry.space_group_name_H-M   'P 1'
#
loop_
_entity.id
_entity.type
_entity.pdbx_description
1 polymer ?
#
loop_
_entity_poly.entity_id
_entity_poly.type
_entity_poly.pdbx_seq_one_letter_code
_entity_poly.pdbx_strand_id
1 'polypeptide(L)'
;MTDLLSYDDALRIILDTSAPLPSERRAPVDALDRVLAAPVIAGEALPPFDNSAMDGYALAGDGVVPAGTELDVRGEQAAGDDA
;
A
#
# COMPACT_ATOMS: atom_id res chain seq x y z
N MET A 1 6.60 53.30 -21.61
CA MET A 1 5.67 52.77 -20.60
C MET A 1 5.84 51.27 -20.64
N THR A 2 6.49 50.70 -19.63
CA THR A 2 6.80 49.27 -19.60
C THR A 2 5.48 48.51 -19.53
N ASP A 3 5.20 47.69 -20.53
CA ASP A 3 4.02 46.84 -20.55
C ASP A 3 4.20 45.80 -19.43
N LEU A 4 3.33 45.85 -18.43
CA LEU A 4 3.39 44.96 -17.27
C LEU A 4 2.80 43.61 -17.67
N LEU A 5 3.57 42.54 -17.46
CA LEU A 5 3.06 41.19 -17.67
C LEU A 5 1.85 40.92 -16.77
N SER A 6 0.86 40.22 -17.31
CA SER A 6 -0.22 39.67 -16.48
C SER A 6 0.35 38.67 -15.48
N TYR A 7 -0.37 38.46 -14.38
CA TYR A 7 -0.01 37.44 -13.39
C TYR A 7 0.11 36.04 -14.03
N ASP A 8 -0.86 35.67 -14.89
CA ASP A 8 -0.88 34.35 -15.53
C ASP A 8 0.28 34.17 -16.51
N ASP A 9 0.63 35.22 -17.26
CA ASP A 9 1.80 35.19 -18.14
C ASP A 9 3.10 35.06 -17.34
N ALA A 10 3.20 35.76 -16.22
CA ALA A 10 4.40 35.70 -15.38
C ALA A 10 4.55 34.31 -14.75
N LEU A 11 3.46 33.74 -14.23
CA LEU A 11 3.44 32.40 -13.67
C LEU A 11 3.78 31.34 -14.72
N ARG A 12 3.19 31.45 -15.93
CA ARG A 12 3.49 30.55 -17.05
C ARG A 12 4.97 30.56 -17.40
N ILE A 13 5.59 31.73 -17.54
CA ILE A 13 7.03 31.83 -17.82
C ILE A 13 7.86 31.16 -16.72
N ILE A 14 7.53 31.38 -15.45
CA ILE A 14 8.25 30.76 -14.32
C ILE A 14 8.15 29.23 -14.40
N LEU A 15 6.95 28.70 -14.62
CA LEU A 15 6.73 27.25 -14.70
C LEU A 15 7.41 26.64 -15.94
N ASP A 16 7.31 27.30 -17.10
CA ASP A 16 7.90 26.84 -18.37
C ASP A 16 9.44 26.84 -18.35
N THR A 17 10.05 27.70 -17.52
CA THR A 17 11.51 27.79 -17.36
C THR A 17 12.06 26.96 -16.20
N SER A 18 11.19 26.40 -15.35
CA SER A 18 11.57 25.57 -14.21
C SER A 18 11.62 24.10 -14.61
N ALA A 19 12.68 23.40 -14.22
CA ALA A 19 12.81 21.95 -14.40
C ALA A 19 12.83 21.23 -13.04
N PRO A 20 12.20 20.05 -12.92
CA PRO A 20 12.37 19.20 -11.75
C PRO A 20 13.84 18.86 -11.53
N LEU A 21 14.26 18.78 -10.26
CA LEU A 21 15.59 18.31 -9.91
C LEU A 21 15.76 16.82 -10.22
N PRO A 22 17.00 16.32 -10.41
CA PRO A 22 17.25 14.89 -10.53
C PRO A 22 16.71 14.11 -9.34
N SER A 23 16.25 12.88 -9.60
CA SER A 23 15.79 12.00 -8.54
C SER A 23 16.95 11.41 -7.74
N GLU A 24 16.67 11.10 -6.48
CA GLU A 24 17.61 10.45 -5.58
C GLU A 24 16.94 9.28 -4.87
N ARG A 25 17.74 8.29 -4.45
CA ARG A 25 17.27 7.19 -3.60
C ARG A 25 17.47 7.56 -2.15
N ARG A 26 16.40 7.44 -1.36
CA ARG A 26 16.39 7.68 0.08
C ARG A 26 15.80 6.48 0.80
N ALA A 27 16.24 6.25 2.03
CA ALA A 27 15.59 5.28 2.90
C ALA A 27 14.18 5.78 3.23
N PRO A 28 13.19 4.90 3.45
CA PRO A 28 11.82 5.31 3.78
C PRO A 28 11.73 6.25 4.99
N VAL A 29 12.61 6.06 5.98
CA VAL A 29 12.69 6.90 7.19
C VAL A 29 13.09 8.36 6.91
N ASP A 30 13.79 8.61 5.79
CA ASP A 30 14.24 9.93 5.37
C ASP A 30 13.35 10.54 4.26
N ALA A 31 12.29 9.83 3.87
CA ALA A 31 11.46 10.19 2.72
C ALA A 31 10.26 11.08 3.07
N LEU A 32 10.03 11.35 4.36
CA LEU A 32 8.96 12.26 4.80
C LEU A 32 9.15 13.64 4.14
N ASP A 33 8.04 14.24 3.69
CA ASP A 33 7.99 15.52 2.96
C ASP A 33 8.74 15.54 1.62
N ARG A 34 9.07 14.38 1.03
CA ARG A 34 9.59 14.28 -0.34
C ARG A 34 8.49 13.96 -1.34
N VAL A 35 8.76 14.24 -2.62
CA VAL A 35 7.89 13.90 -3.75
C VAL A 35 8.42 12.64 -4.43
N LEU A 36 7.55 11.67 -4.69
CA LEU A 36 7.92 10.45 -5.42
C LEU A 36 8.33 10.78 -6.85
N ALA A 37 9.49 10.25 -7.26
CA ALA A 37 9.98 10.40 -8.63
C ALA A 37 9.26 9.49 -9.63
N ALA A 38 8.64 8.41 -9.17
CA ALA A 38 7.90 7.44 -9.98
C ALA A 38 6.84 6.72 -9.11
N PRO A 39 5.83 6.08 -9.72
CA PRO A 39 4.86 5.27 -8.98
C PRO A 39 5.51 4.14 -8.17
N VAL A 40 4.98 3.87 -6.98
CA VAL A 40 5.35 2.69 -6.18
C VAL A 40 4.38 1.57 -6.51
N ILE A 41 4.91 0.45 -7.00
CA ILE A 41 4.13 -0.74 -7.37
C ILE A 41 4.42 -1.83 -6.34
N ALA A 42 3.39 -2.49 -5.82
CA ALA A 42 3.55 -3.61 -4.89
C ALA A 42 4.27 -4.78 -5.59
N GLY A 43 5.31 -5.31 -4.95
CA GLY A 43 6.06 -6.46 -5.46
C GLY A 43 5.42 -7.82 -5.13
N GLU A 44 4.51 -7.84 -4.17
CA GLU A 44 3.85 -9.06 -3.67
C GLU A 44 2.43 -8.74 -3.19
N ALA A 45 1.62 -9.78 -3.04
CA ALA A 45 0.32 -9.66 -2.38
C ALA A 45 0.53 -9.48 -0.87
N LEU A 46 -0.33 -8.67 -0.25
CA LEU A 46 -0.36 -8.51 1.20
C LEU A 46 -1.82 -8.64 1.67
N PRO A 47 -2.19 -9.73 2.37
CA PRO A 47 -1.32 -10.82 2.81
C PRO A 47 -0.83 -11.72 1.65
N PRO A 48 0.33 -12.39 1.79
CA PRO A 48 0.88 -13.26 0.74
C PRO A 48 0.15 -14.60 0.60
N PHE A 49 -0.69 -14.97 1.58
CA PHE A 49 -1.52 -16.18 1.60
C PHE A 49 -2.76 -15.96 2.46
N ASP A 50 -3.74 -16.87 2.35
CA ASP A 50 -4.96 -16.83 3.16
C ASP A 50 -4.63 -17.13 4.63
N ASN A 51 -4.86 -16.16 5.51
CA ASN A 51 -4.65 -16.31 6.95
C ASN A 51 -5.94 -16.08 7.73
N SER A 52 -5.96 -16.54 8.98
CA SER A 52 -7.10 -16.28 9.86
C SER A 52 -7.08 -14.83 10.34
N ALA A 53 -8.21 -14.14 10.22
CA ALA A 53 -8.37 -12.78 10.74
C ALA A 53 -8.60 -12.73 12.27
N MET A 54 -8.95 -13.87 12.88
CA MET A 54 -9.27 -14.01 14.30
C MET A 54 -8.82 -15.36 14.84
N ASP A 55 -8.83 -15.51 16.16
CA ASP A 55 -8.72 -16.82 16.79
C ASP A 55 -10.01 -17.61 16.58
N GLY A 56 -9.88 -18.90 16.24
CA GLY A 56 -11.03 -19.76 15.97
C GLY A 56 -10.65 -21.12 15.42
N TYR A 57 -11.62 -21.78 14.76
CA TYR A 57 -11.44 -23.10 14.15
C TYR A 57 -11.64 -23.00 12.64
N ALA A 58 -10.67 -23.49 11.88
CA ALA A 58 -10.81 -23.65 10.44
C ALA A 58 -11.72 -24.85 10.15
N LEU A 59 -12.74 -24.64 9.30
CA LEU A 59 -13.71 -25.66 8.90
C LEU A 59 -13.62 -25.87 7.39
N ALA A 60 -13.65 -27.13 6.95
CA ALA A 60 -13.70 -27.46 5.54
C ALA A 60 -15.16 -27.56 5.06
N GLY A 61 -15.50 -26.82 4.01
CA GLY A 61 -16.82 -26.86 3.37
C GLY A 61 -17.31 -25.48 2.91
N ASP A 62 -18.42 -25.48 2.18
CA ASP A 62 -19.08 -24.30 1.62
C ASP A 62 -20.32 -23.86 2.43
N GLY A 63 -20.54 -24.46 3.60
CA GLY A 63 -21.81 -24.39 4.32
C GLY A 63 -21.71 -24.03 5.80
N VAL A 64 -22.86 -23.69 6.37
CA VAL A 64 -23.03 -23.47 7.81
C VAL A 64 -23.08 -24.82 8.53
N VAL A 65 -22.25 -24.99 9.55
CA VAL A 65 -22.32 -26.15 10.44
C VAL A 65 -23.57 -26.06 11.31
N PRO A 66 -24.46 -27.08 11.33
CA PRO A 66 -25.65 -27.07 12.17
C PRO A 66 -25.30 -26.86 13.65
N ALA A 67 -26.07 -26.04 14.35
CA ALA A 67 -25.87 -25.80 15.78
C ALA A 67 -25.97 -27.13 16.58
N GLY A 68 -25.04 -27.33 17.51
CA GLY A 68 -24.93 -28.56 18.29
C GLY A 68 -24.13 -29.67 17.63
N THR A 69 -23.57 -29.44 16.43
CA THR A 69 -22.59 -30.37 15.84
C THR A 69 -21.29 -30.32 16.64
N GLU A 70 -20.82 -31.48 17.08
CA GLU A 70 -19.51 -31.63 17.71
C GLU A 70 -18.49 -32.10 16.68
N LEU A 71 -17.32 -31.45 16.68
CA LEU A 71 -16.21 -31.76 15.78
C LEU A 71 -14.93 -31.91 16.59
N ASP A 72 -14.13 -32.93 16.27
CA ASP A 72 -12.82 -33.11 16.88
C ASP A 72 -11.82 -32.12 16.31
N VAL A 73 -11.04 -31.46 17.18
CA VAL A 73 -9.89 -30.66 16.76
C VAL A 73 -8.78 -31.59 16.27
N ARG A 74 -8.40 -31.45 14.99
CA ARG A 74 -7.41 -32.32 14.34
C ARG A 74 -6.00 -31.76 14.31
N GLY A 75 -5.84 -30.48 14.63
CA GLY A 75 -4.56 -29.78 14.66
C GLY A 75 -4.76 -28.33 15.04
N GLU A 76 -3.65 -27.63 15.15
CA GLU A 76 -3.57 -26.20 15.43
C GLU A 76 -2.55 -25.57 14.48
N GLN A 77 -2.74 -24.29 14.17
CA GLN A 77 -1.83 -23.52 13.33
C GLN A 77 -1.61 -22.17 13.98
N ALA A 78 -0.40 -21.88 14.43
CA ALA A 78 -0.06 -20.61 15.05
C ALA A 78 0.50 -19.61 14.03
N ALA A 79 0.66 -18.35 14.44
CA ALA A 79 1.27 -17.33 13.60
C ALA A 79 2.75 -17.65 13.35
N GLY A 80 3.13 -17.75 12.09
CA GLY A 80 4.52 -17.97 11.67
C GLY A 80 4.94 -19.43 11.55
N ASP A 81 4.05 -20.37 11.87
CA ASP A 81 4.25 -21.77 11.54
C ASP A 81 4.25 -21.98 10.02
N ASP A 82 4.96 -23.01 9.56
CA ASP A 82 4.95 -23.38 8.15
C ASP A 82 3.55 -23.86 7.75
N ALA A 83 3.12 -23.44 6.56
CA ALA A 83 1.85 -23.88 5.96
C ALA A 83 1.94 -25.30 5.39
#